data_AF-A0A1V6K5T6-F1
#
_entry.id   AF-A0A1V6K5T6-F1
#
_cell.length_a   1.000
_cell.length_b   1.000
_cell.length_c   1.000
_cell.angle_alpha   90.00
_cell.angle_beta   90.00
_cell.angle_gamma   90.00
#
_symmetry.space_group_name_H-M   'P 1'
#
loop_
_entity.id
_entity.type
_entity.pdbx_description
1 polymer ?
#
loop_
_entity_poly.entity_id
_entity_poly.type
_entity_poly.pdbx_seq_one_letter_code
_entity_poly.pdbx_strand_id
1 'polypeptide(L)'
;MTGLVLASLLPSAVASASFLGMELSMRDEVLVTELTVDGYPGRRYPVPFDPAFMDAELEEAWVASPTGGRIDVPAWAVDTLSVVSGMPSALVVAFPGAMGEGGFLRATVTDRSSAWSRGAWFDFTAPEWPDSVRIVFRDSGREPVWSGEGYEFSMDGRDAVFTAGPSAGRLSVSCFTDWDDLYEFLRTSFDEAANAPVPSSVRGAAIEAAASGADGTMIAARLRTILCNSFRLKSAGHPASLLEVDPLETLMRTRSADRLEMALVAVSILEAMDMDAELLFGAADRAEVPIPSDWDRPLVSIALADGRVLLIDPSAYLNSAFHVPDRESMDILGPGCGRPLEPPAGGPEDFWRETWTVAPDGSFALEVLTGGSADSLLRHRLAGLDGPSASASLALWLLQGGGPAAIESLETTDLFDLSTPASLCACGRLPDIVAPGSQILLPRLPVRQENGTQRIWNLPARIAAFSRGLSLSGGGFSLEEVDGGPACPAALFEM
;
A
#
# COMPACT_ATOMS: atom_id res chain seq x y z
N MET A 1 6.20 62.73 21.25
CA MET A 1 7.39 62.71 22.12
C MET A 1 6.96 62.16 23.47
N THR A 2 6.99 60.84 23.61
CA THR A 2 8.07 60.06 24.30
C THR A 2 7.98 60.15 25.81
N GLY A 3 7.79 59.01 26.47
CA GLY A 3 8.13 58.89 27.89
C GLY A 3 7.52 57.69 28.60
N LEU A 4 8.07 56.50 28.33
CA LEU A 4 8.18 55.32 29.21
C LEU A 4 6.99 54.94 30.11
N VAL A 5 6.43 53.75 29.83
CA VAL A 5 5.98 52.83 30.89
C VAL A 5 6.78 51.54 30.76
N LEU A 6 7.75 51.39 31.66
CA LEU A 6 8.34 50.11 32.03
C LEU A 6 7.24 49.28 32.71
N ALA A 7 6.80 48.20 32.08
CA ALA A 7 6.12 47.11 32.76
C ALA A 7 7.05 45.89 32.76
N SER A 8 7.66 45.71 33.92
CA SER A 8 8.35 44.54 34.45
C SER A 8 8.02 43.19 33.80
N LEU A 9 9.10 42.56 33.33
CA LEU A 9 9.31 41.12 33.24
C LEU A 9 9.08 40.44 34.60
N LEU A 10 8.18 39.46 34.64
CA LEU A 10 8.23 38.32 35.56
C LEU A 10 7.92 37.05 34.75
N PRO A 11 8.68 35.96 34.95
CA PRO A 11 8.53 34.71 34.21
C PRO A 11 7.34 33.95 34.82
N SER A 12 6.20 34.02 34.17
CA SER A 12 5.17 33.00 34.35
C SER A 12 5.39 32.00 33.23
N ALA A 13 5.63 30.74 33.60
CA ALA A 13 5.60 29.61 32.68
C ALA A 13 4.20 29.54 32.06
N VAL A 14 3.99 30.31 31.01
CA VAL A 14 2.99 30.00 29.99
C VAL A 14 3.58 28.75 29.36
N ALA A 15 2.96 27.59 29.60
CA ALA A 15 3.16 26.47 28.70
C ALA A 15 2.84 27.03 27.31
N SER A 16 3.88 27.26 26.51
CA SER A 16 3.73 27.73 25.13
C SER A 16 2.75 26.76 24.49
N ALA A 17 1.61 27.24 23.99
CA ALA A 17 0.72 26.38 23.23
C ALA A 17 1.52 25.83 22.06
N SER A 18 1.55 24.51 21.92
CA SER A 18 2.30 23.85 20.87
C SER A 18 1.79 24.31 19.50
N PHE A 19 2.69 24.43 18.53
CA PHE A 19 2.40 25.02 17.23
C PHE A 19 3.11 24.29 16.10
N LEU A 20 2.41 24.14 14.97
CA LEU A 20 2.97 23.68 13.70
C LEU A 20 2.63 24.70 12.61
N GLY A 21 3.67 25.32 12.08
CA GLY A 21 3.60 26.27 10.98
C GLY A 21 4.22 25.68 9.72
N MET A 22 3.54 25.82 8.58
CA MET A 22 4.10 25.51 7.27
C MET A 22 3.85 26.69 6.34
N GLU A 23 4.90 27.23 5.73
CA GLU A 23 4.79 28.27 4.72
C GLU A 23 5.31 27.73 3.39
N LEU A 24 4.44 27.73 2.38
CA LEU A 24 4.68 27.22 1.05
C LEU A 24 4.82 28.39 0.09
N SER A 25 5.91 28.43 -0.67
CA SER A 25 6.15 29.45 -1.69
C SER A 25 6.66 28.83 -2.98
N MET A 26 6.12 29.31 -4.11
CA MET A 26 6.50 28.85 -5.46
C MET A 26 7.44 29.86 -6.11
N ARG A 27 8.54 29.38 -6.71
CA ARG A 27 9.46 30.18 -7.54
C ARG A 27 9.91 29.36 -8.75
N ASP A 28 9.52 29.76 -9.95
CA ASP A 28 9.93 29.11 -11.21
C ASP A 28 9.83 27.56 -11.15
N GLU A 29 8.66 27.06 -10.75
CA GLU A 29 8.35 25.61 -10.58
C GLU A 29 9.08 24.90 -9.43
N VAL A 30 9.77 25.64 -8.56
CA VAL A 30 10.36 25.12 -7.33
C VAL A 30 9.45 25.45 -6.16
N LEU A 31 9.08 24.43 -5.37
CA LEU A 31 8.37 24.61 -4.11
C LEU A 31 9.38 24.76 -2.97
N VAL A 32 9.26 25.83 -2.20
CA VAL A 32 9.98 26.01 -0.94
C VAL A 32 8.98 25.94 0.20
N THR A 33 9.21 24.98 1.11
CA THR A 33 8.41 24.78 2.32
C THR A 33 9.24 25.12 3.55
N GLU A 34 8.86 26.18 4.26
CA GLU A 34 9.41 26.54 5.56
C GLU A 34 8.54 25.90 6.65
N LEU A 35 9.12 24.94 7.37
CA LEU A 35 8.50 24.24 8.48
C LEU A 35 8.94 24.86 9.80
N THR A 36 7.97 25.24 10.65
CA THR A 36 8.21 25.64 12.03
C THR A 36 7.43 24.74 12.98
N VAL A 37 8.12 24.15 13.94
CA VAL A 37 7.57 23.29 14.98
C VAL A 37 7.92 23.89 16.33
N ASP A 38 6.94 24.12 17.19
CA ASP A 38 7.14 24.57 18.56
C ASP A 38 6.37 23.69 19.54
N GLY A 39 6.98 23.40 20.70
CA GLY A 39 6.38 22.53 21.71
C GLY A 39 6.32 21.04 21.33
N TYR A 40 7.19 20.54 20.44
CA TYR A 40 7.16 19.13 20.02
C TYR A 40 7.44 18.17 21.18
N PRO A 41 6.52 17.24 21.52
CA PRO A 41 6.69 16.36 22.68
C PRO A 41 7.56 15.13 22.40
N GLY A 42 7.86 14.86 21.12
CA GLY A 42 8.62 13.68 20.71
C GLY A 42 10.14 13.83 20.88
N ARG A 43 10.84 12.70 20.85
CA ARG A 43 12.30 12.66 21.00
C ARG A 43 13.04 12.94 19.69
N ARG A 44 12.39 12.71 18.55
CA ARG A 44 12.96 12.83 17.21
C ARG A 44 11.91 13.35 16.26
N TYR A 45 12.21 14.44 15.56
CA TYR A 45 11.35 14.97 14.51
C TYR A 45 11.99 14.67 13.15
N PRO A 46 11.34 13.88 12.28
CA PRO A 46 11.79 13.66 10.92
C PRO A 46 11.28 14.77 9.98
N VAL A 47 12.17 15.31 9.17
CA VAL A 47 11.83 16.13 8.00
C VAL A 47 12.11 15.28 6.75
N PRO A 48 11.09 14.66 6.13
CA PRO A 48 11.27 13.78 4.99
C PRO A 48 11.65 14.58 3.73
N PHE A 49 12.55 14.02 2.91
CA PHE A 49 12.92 14.58 1.60
C PHE A 49 13.48 13.49 0.68
N ASP A 50 13.32 13.66 -0.64
CA ASP A 50 14.01 12.82 -1.62
C ASP A 50 15.28 13.53 -2.11
N PRO A 51 16.49 13.04 -1.79
CA PRO A 51 17.74 13.70 -2.20
C PRO A 51 17.94 13.79 -3.72
N ALA A 52 17.16 13.05 -4.53
CA ALA A 52 17.22 13.18 -5.99
C ALA A 52 16.61 14.51 -6.48
N PHE A 53 15.59 15.02 -5.79
CA PHE A 53 14.79 16.18 -6.23
C PHE A 53 14.73 17.31 -5.20
N MET A 54 15.07 17.01 -3.94
CA MET A 54 14.82 17.86 -2.80
C MET A 54 16.09 18.10 -1.99
N ASP A 55 16.21 19.30 -1.43
CA ASP A 55 17.17 19.63 -0.38
C ASP A 55 16.41 19.96 0.91
N ALA A 56 16.92 19.49 2.05
CA ALA A 56 16.42 19.87 3.37
C ALA A 56 17.54 20.56 4.17
N GLU A 57 17.26 21.75 4.70
CA GLU A 57 18.16 22.54 5.53
C GLU A 57 17.55 22.78 6.91
N LEU A 58 18.33 22.51 7.97
CA LEU A 58 17.97 22.89 9.33
C LEU A 58 18.43 24.32 9.60
N GLU A 59 17.50 25.23 9.85
CA GLU A 59 17.83 26.63 10.14
C GLU A 59 18.07 26.87 11.63
N GLU A 60 17.18 26.32 12.46
CA GLU A 60 17.20 26.52 13.90
C GLU A 60 16.61 25.29 14.60
N ALA A 61 17.25 24.83 15.69
CA ALA A 61 16.67 23.84 16.57
C ALA A 61 17.18 23.99 18.00
N TRP A 62 16.26 23.97 18.96
CA TRP A 62 16.60 24.08 20.38
C TRP A 62 15.56 23.37 21.25
N VAL A 63 15.94 23.10 22.50
CA VAL A 63 15.03 22.65 23.56
C VAL A 63 14.93 23.72 24.63
N ALA A 64 13.75 23.84 25.22
CA ALA A 64 13.59 24.66 26.42
C ALA A 64 14.31 23.98 27.60
N SER A 65 15.14 24.76 28.29
CA SER A 65 15.77 24.36 29.55
C SER A 65 14.74 24.45 30.68
N PRO A 66 14.71 23.50 31.63
CA PRO A 66 13.87 23.56 32.83
C PRO A 66 14.05 24.85 33.67
N THR A 67 15.10 25.63 33.42
CA THR A 67 15.38 26.92 34.06
C THR A 67 14.90 28.13 33.23
N GLY A 68 14.11 27.92 32.17
CA GLY A 68 13.59 28.96 31.28
C GLY A 68 14.57 29.51 30.23
N GLY A 69 15.64 28.77 29.92
CA GLY A 69 16.65 29.12 28.90
C GLY A 69 16.49 28.34 27.60
N ARG A 70 17.18 28.72 26.53
CA ARG A 70 17.28 27.94 25.29
C ARG A 70 18.56 27.12 25.28
N ILE A 71 18.46 25.84 24.92
CA ILE A 71 19.61 24.96 24.71
C ILE A 71 19.59 24.51 23.26
N ASP A 72 20.56 24.96 22.48
CA ASP A 72 20.68 24.58 21.08
C ASP A 72 20.89 23.06 20.95
N VAL A 73 20.23 22.47 19.94
CA VAL A 73 20.44 21.06 19.62
C VAL A 73 21.88 20.90 19.11
N PRO A 74 22.70 20.03 19.72
CA PRO A 74 24.08 19.86 19.29
C PRO A 74 24.14 19.15 17.93
N ALA A 75 25.17 19.45 17.13
CA ALA A 75 25.30 18.91 15.77
C ALA A 75 25.25 17.37 15.69
N TRP A 76 25.72 16.65 16.72
CA TRP A 76 25.66 15.17 16.75
C TRP A 76 24.23 14.61 16.92
N ALA A 77 23.28 15.45 17.31
CA ALA A 77 21.87 15.11 17.46
C ALA A 77 21.05 15.43 16.20
N VAL A 78 21.70 15.93 15.15
CA VAL A 78 21.13 16.11 13.81
C VAL A 78 21.81 15.09 12.91
N ASP A 79 21.02 14.25 12.25
CA ASP A 79 21.55 13.23 11.35
C ASP A 79 20.65 13.09 10.12
N THR A 80 21.24 12.69 9.00
CA THR A 80 20.50 12.37 7.78
C THR A 80 20.37 10.86 7.70
N LEU A 81 19.16 10.35 7.97
CA LEU A 81 18.87 8.94 7.77
C LEU A 81 18.74 8.68 6.28
N SER A 82 19.81 8.13 5.70
CA SER A 82 19.79 7.52 4.37
C SER A 82 19.40 6.06 4.53
N VAL A 83 18.15 5.72 4.19
CA VAL A 83 17.76 4.31 4.18
C VAL A 83 18.26 3.72 2.86
N VAL A 84 19.13 2.72 2.97
CA VAL A 84 19.62 1.95 1.81
C VAL A 84 18.40 1.39 1.06
N SER A 85 18.39 1.56 -0.27
CA SER A 85 17.38 1.09 -1.25
C SER A 85 16.17 2.00 -1.55
N GLY A 86 16.42 3.19 -2.10
CA GLY A 86 15.37 3.97 -2.81
C GLY A 86 14.25 4.48 -1.92
N MET A 87 14.55 4.70 -0.64
CA MET A 87 13.64 5.26 0.35
C MET A 87 13.87 6.77 0.47
N PRO A 88 12.85 7.57 0.84
CA PRO A 88 13.03 8.97 1.12
C PRO A 88 14.02 9.11 2.29
N SER A 89 15.00 9.99 2.11
CA SER A 89 15.90 10.35 3.21
C SER A 89 15.13 11.21 4.20
N ALA A 90 15.58 11.24 5.44
CA ALA A 90 15.03 12.16 6.42
C ALA A 90 16.14 12.89 7.13
N LEU A 91 16.01 14.22 7.19
CA LEU A 91 16.76 15.03 8.13
C LEU A 91 16.10 14.84 9.49
N VAL A 92 16.79 14.18 10.41
CA VAL A 92 16.25 13.84 11.73
C VAL A 92 16.93 14.70 12.78
N VAL A 93 16.10 15.43 13.52
CA VAL A 93 16.54 16.21 14.67
C VAL A 93 16.11 15.48 15.93
N ALA A 94 17.10 15.02 16.70
CA ALA A 94 16.88 14.48 18.03
C ALA A 94 16.92 15.61 19.07
N PHE A 95 15.98 15.58 20.00
CA PHE A 95 15.89 16.54 21.11
C PHE A 95 16.36 15.88 22.42
N PRO A 96 17.67 15.77 22.66
CA PRO A 96 18.20 15.15 23.87
C PRO A 96 17.81 15.98 25.10
N GLY A 97 17.00 15.40 25.99
CA GLY A 97 16.60 16.07 27.24
C GLY A 97 15.28 16.83 27.17
N ALA A 98 14.51 16.77 26.08
CA ALA A 98 13.15 17.30 25.99
C ALA A 98 12.12 16.49 26.82
N MET A 99 12.39 16.30 28.12
CA MET A 99 11.40 15.80 29.07
C MET A 99 10.62 16.99 29.63
N GLY A 100 9.57 17.43 28.93
CA GLY A 100 8.50 18.25 29.51
C GLY A 100 8.18 19.57 28.80
N GLU A 101 9.16 20.30 28.26
CA GLU A 101 8.94 21.67 27.74
C GLU A 101 8.92 21.76 26.20
N GLY A 102 9.01 20.62 25.51
CA GLY A 102 8.91 20.53 24.06
C GLY A 102 10.17 20.98 23.29
N GLY A 103 10.32 20.48 22.06
CA GLY A 103 11.37 20.90 21.13
C GLY A 103 10.87 21.98 20.16
N PHE A 104 11.78 22.88 19.77
CA PHE A 104 11.58 23.81 18.67
C PHE A 104 12.46 23.43 17.49
N LEU A 105 11.90 23.53 16.28
CA LEU A 105 12.62 23.35 15.03
C LEU A 105 12.10 24.30 13.96
N ARG A 106 13.02 24.88 13.19
CA ARG A 106 12.76 25.48 11.90
C ARG A 106 13.63 24.82 10.84
N ALA A 107 13.01 24.34 9.78
CA ALA A 107 13.68 23.71 8.66
C ALA A 107 13.05 24.16 7.33
N THR A 108 13.84 24.17 6.28
CA THR A 108 13.39 24.52 4.94
C THR A 108 13.61 23.33 4.01
N VAL A 109 12.58 22.96 3.27
CA VAL A 109 12.64 21.95 2.21
C VAL A 109 12.44 22.63 0.87
N THR A 110 13.41 22.47 -0.03
CA THR A 110 13.34 22.96 -1.41
C THR A 110 13.13 21.78 -2.33
N ASP A 111 11.98 21.71 -3.00
CA ASP A 111 11.58 20.63 -3.88
C ASP A 111 11.53 21.09 -5.34
N ARG A 112 12.30 20.41 -6.19
CA ARG A 112 12.48 20.68 -7.62
C ARG A 112 11.90 19.58 -8.52
N SER A 113 11.06 18.71 -7.98
CA SER A 113 10.35 17.71 -8.78
C SER A 113 9.37 18.37 -9.75
N SER A 114 9.03 17.66 -10.82
CA SER A 114 8.02 18.08 -11.81
C SER A 114 6.61 18.20 -11.21
N ALA A 115 6.42 17.71 -9.98
CA ALA A 115 5.17 17.76 -9.23
C ALA A 115 4.60 19.17 -9.04
N TRP A 116 5.43 20.21 -9.20
CA TRP A 116 5.06 21.61 -8.99
C TRP A 116 4.91 22.42 -10.28
N SER A 117 5.05 21.78 -11.44
CA SER A 117 4.94 22.42 -12.77
C SER A 117 3.58 23.10 -13.01
N ARG A 118 2.53 22.65 -12.31
CA ARG A 118 1.17 23.24 -12.36
C ARG A 118 0.85 24.15 -11.18
N GLY A 119 1.79 24.34 -10.26
CA GLY A 119 1.63 25.11 -9.03
C GLY A 119 1.55 24.24 -7.78
N ALA A 120 1.55 24.90 -6.62
CA ALA A 120 1.52 24.22 -5.34
C ALA A 120 0.15 23.56 -5.09
N TRP A 121 0.18 22.25 -4.87
CA TRP A 121 -0.88 21.49 -4.21
C TRP A 121 -0.36 21.03 -2.84
N PHE A 122 -1.25 20.65 -1.95
CA PHE A 122 -0.87 20.27 -0.60
C PHE A 122 -1.88 19.33 0.02
N ASP A 123 -1.36 18.38 0.78
CA ASP A 123 -2.15 17.39 1.47
C ASP A 123 -1.55 17.11 2.84
N PHE A 124 -2.35 17.31 3.88
CA PHE A 124 -1.87 17.26 5.25
C PHE A 124 -2.96 16.83 6.20
N THR A 125 -2.65 15.83 7.03
CA THR A 125 -3.47 15.45 8.17
C THR A 125 -2.80 15.94 9.43
N ALA A 126 -3.49 16.77 10.21
CA ALA A 126 -2.98 17.28 11.47
C ALA A 126 -2.65 16.12 12.43
N PRO A 127 -1.44 16.09 13.04
CA PRO A 127 -1.17 15.15 14.10
C PRO A 127 -1.96 15.51 15.37
N GLU A 128 -2.09 14.56 16.31
CA GLU A 128 -2.81 14.78 17.59
C GLU A 128 -2.15 15.85 18.48
N TRP A 129 -0.86 16.12 18.25
CA TRP A 129 -0.18 17.35 18.64
C TRP A 129 -0.01 18.14 17.33
N PRO A 130 -0.12 19.48 17.25
CA PRO A 130 -0.08 20.54 18.26
C PRO A 130 -1.45 21.14 18.65
N ASP A 131 -1.45 22.11 19.57
CA ASP A 131 -2.63 22.92 19.93
C ASP A 131 -3.13 23.81 18.79
N SER A 132 -2.24 24.19 17.87
CA SER A 132 -2.61 24.97 16.68
C SER A 132 -1.72 24.67 15.47
N VAL A 133 -2.36 24.58 14.31
CA VAL A 133 -1.73 24.42 13.01
C VAL A 133 -1.98 25.68 12.19
N ARG A 134 -0.96 26.19 11.50
CA ARG A 134 -1.08 27.28 10.53
C ARG A 134 -0.35 26.93 9.24
N ILE A 135 -1.07 26.98 8.13
CA ILE A 135 -0.53 26.67 6.80
C ILE A 135 -0.74 27.89 5.92
N VAL A 136 0.33 28.36 5.29
CA VAL A 136 0.33 29.58 4.48
C VAL A 136 0.81 29.26 3.08
N PHE A 137 0.02 29.60 2.08
CA PHE A 137 0.44 29.61 0.68
C PHE A 137 0.75 31.05 0.30
N ARG A 138 2.03 31.35 0.13
CA ARG A 138 2.52 32.69 -0.21
C ARG A 138 2.20 33.02 -1.66
N ASP A 139 1.81 34.27 -1.89
CA ASP A 139 1.57 34.83 -3.23
C ASP A 139 0.57 34.01 -4.09
N SER A 140 -0.42 33.36 -3.48
CA SER A 140 -1.44 32.59 -4.21
C SER A 140 -2.27 33.47 -5.16
N GLY A 141 -2.39 34.75 -4.84
CA GLY A 141 -3.07 35.78 -5.66
C GLY A 141 -4.59 35.65 -5.72
N ARG A 142 -5.14 34.48 -5.40
CA ARG A 142 -6.57 34.15 -5.27
C ARG A 142 -6.77 33.06 -4.22
N GLU A 143 -8.01 32.87 -3.80
CA GLU A 143 -8.41 31.71 -2.99
C GLU A 143 -8.13 30.41 -3.79
N PRO A 144 -7.38 29.45 -3.22
CA PRO A 144 -7.14 28.17 -3.87
C PRO A 144 -8.39 27.28 -3.84
N VAL A 145 -8.41 26.20 -4.62
CA VAL A 145 -9.44 25.16 -4.49
C VAL A 145 -9.03 24.26 -3.32
N TRP A 146 -9.88 24.11 -2.30
CA TRP A 146 -9.52 23.38 -1.10
C TRP A 146 -10.70 22.70 -0.42
N SER A 147 -10.41 21.68 0.39
CA SER A 147 -11.32 21.03 1.33
C SER A 147 -10.57 20.71 2.62
N GLY A 148 -11.19 20.93 3.78
CA GLY A 148 -10.57 20.53 5.04
C GLY A 148 -11.49 20.68 6.24
N GLU A 149 -11.73 19.58 6.95
CA GLU A 149 -12.57 19.58 8.15
C GLU A 149 -11.85 20.25 9.32
N GLY A 150 -12.50 21.23 9.95
CA GLY A 150 -11.95 21.93 11.12
C GLY A 150 -10.92 23.02 10.80
N TYR A 151 -10.69 23.33 9.52
CA TYR A 151 -9.82 24.42 9.09
C TYR A 151 -10.61 25.71 8.88
N GLU A 152 -10.11 26.80 9.45
CA GLU A 152 -10.53 28.17 9.14
C GLU A 152 -9.66 28.73 8.02
N PHE A 153 -10.29 29.34 7.02
CA PHE A 153 -9.61 29.94 5.88
C PHE A 153 -9.70 31.47 5.93
N SER A 154 -8.61 32.13 5.57
CA SER A 154 -8.56 33.57 5.35
C SER A 154 -7.55 33.94 4.28
N MET A 155 -7.76 35.09 3.64
CA MET A 155 -6.78 35.73 2.76
C MET A 155 -6.12 36.89 3.50
N ASP A 156 -4.79 36.86 3.64
CA ASP A 156 -3.98 37.96 4.16
C ASP A 156 -3.17 38.58 3.02
N GLY A 157 -3.72 39.65 2.42
CA GLY A 157 -3.15 40.25 1.22
C GLY A 157 -3.21 39.31 0.02
N ARG A 158 -2.06 38.72 -0.34
CA ARG A 158 -1.94 37.73 -1.44
C ARG A 158 -1.75 36.30 -0.94
N ASP A 159 -1.73 36.11 0.38
CA ASP A 159 -1.43 34.84 0.99
C ASP A 159 -2.73 34.15 1.41
N ALA A 160 -2.85 32.86 1.08
CA ALA A 160 -3.93 32.02 1.59
C ALA A 160 -3.47 31.38 2.90
N VAL A 161 -4.25 31.59 3.97
CA VAL A 161 -3.92 31.14 5.33
C VAL A 161 -5.00 30.20 5.83
N PHE A 162 -4.58 29.00 6.22
CA PHE A 162 -5.40 27.99 6.87
C PHE A 162 -4.96 27.82 8.31
N THR A 163 -5.90 27.86 9.25
CA THR A 163 -5.63 27.65 10.68
C THR A 163 -6.57 26.62 11.27
N ALA A 164 -6.06 25.76 12.14
CA ALA A 164 -6.88 24.74 12.80
C ALA A 164 -6.34 24.37 14.18
N GLY A 165 -7.17 23.72 14.99
CA GLY A 165 -6.82 23.14 16.28
C GLY A 165 -6.45 21.65 16.23
N PRO A 166 -6.27 20.98 17.38
CA PRO A 166 -5.75 19.61 17.49
C PRO A 166 -6.68 18.50 16.98
N SER A 167 -7.90 18.85 16.56
CA SER A 167 -8.92 17.88 16.08
C SER A 167 -9.30 18.11 14.62
N ALA A 168 -8.47 18.84 13.89
CA ALA A 168 -8.68 19.07 12.47
C ALA A 168 -8.50 17.76 11.68
N GLY A 169 -9.32 17.58 10.65
CA GLY A 169 -9.19 16.46 9.73
C GLY A 169 -8.05 16.67 8.73
N ARG A 170 -8.19 16.04 7.58
CA ARG A 170 -7.30 16.23 6.43
C ARG A 170 -7.57 17.58 5.76
N LEU A 171 -6.52 18.38 5.53
CA LEU A 171 -6.55 19.54 4.64
C LEU A 171 -5.98 19.16 3.28
N SER A 172 -6.72 19.49 2.25
CA SER A 172 -6.43 19.19 0.87
C SER A 172 -6.55 20.50 0.07
N VAL A 173 -5.45 20.97 -0.51
CA VAL A 173 -5.38 22.18 -1.35
C VAL A 173 -4.90 21.79 -2.74
N SER A 174 -5.64 22.22 -3.76
CA SER A 174 -5.40 21.87 -5.16
C SER A 174 -5.08 23.10 -6.01
N CYS A 175 -4.13 22.92 -6.93
CA CYS A 175 -3.88 23.85 -8.04
C CYS A 175 -4.68 23.50 -9.31
N PHE A 176 -5.33 22.32 -9.33
CA PHE A 176 -6.10 21.79 -10.45
C PHE A 176 -7.55 22.25 -10.37
N THR A 177 -8.14 22.58 -11.53
CA THR A 177 -9.54 23.04 -11.60
C THR A 177 -10.54 21.91 -11.81
N ASP A 178 -10.09 20.77 -12.34
CA ASP A 178 -10.91 19.60 -12.64
C ASP A 178 -10.07 18.32 -12.63
N TRP A 179 -10.75 17.18 -12.72
CA TRP A 179 -10.14 15.85 -12.65
C TRP A 179 -9.40 15.45 -13.94
N ASP A 180 -9.81 15.99 -15.09
CA ASP A 180 -9.13 15.73 -16.36
C ASP A 180 -7.74 16.39 -16.37
N ASP A 181 -7.62 17.64 -15.91
CA ASP A 181 -6.33 18.35 -15.77
C ASP A 181 -5.40 17.63 -14.78
N LEU A 182 -5.95 17.08 -13.68
CA LEU A 182 -5.18 16.24 -12.77
C LEU A 182 -4.68 14.96 -13.45
N TYR A 183 -5.52 14.27 -14.21
CA TYR A 183 -5.15 13.03 -14.90
C TYR A 183 -4.03 13.27 -15.93
N GLU A 184 -4.16 14.30 -16.77
CA GLU A 184 -3.13 14.69 -17.74
C GLU A 184 -1.80 15.03 -17.05
N PHE A 185 -1.87 15.72 -15.91
CA PHE A 185 -0.70 16.01 -15.10
C PHE A 185 -0.03 14.73 -14.55
N LEU A 186 -0.79 13.82 -13.93
CA LEU A 186 -0.28 12.55 -13.39
C LEU A 186 0.37 11.67 -14.48
N ARG A 187 -0.09 11.81 -15.74
CA ARG A 187 0.45 11.08 -16.89
C ARG A 187 1.67 11.69 -17.54
N THR A 188 2.02 12.94 -17.25
CA THR A 188 3.00 13.68 -18.05
C THR A 188 4.35 12.95 -18.15
N SER A 189 4.97 12.61 -17.01
CA SER A 189 6.25 11.85 -16.98
C SER A 189 6.12 10.43 -17.55
N PHE A 190 4.97 9.79 -17.36
CA PHE A 190 4.68 8.48 -17.92
C PHE A 190 4.64 8.53 -19.45
N ASP A 191 3.90 9.47 -20.03
CA ASP A 191 3.73 9.60 -21.48
C ASP A 191 5.06 10.01 -22.13
N GLU A 192 5.86 10.86 -21.49
CA GLU A 192 7.22 11.18 -21.93
C GLU A 192 8.10 9.92 -22.01
N ALA A 193 8.06 9.07 -20.98
CA ALA A 193 8.83 7.83 -20.94
C ALA A 193 8.27 6.75 -21.89
N ALA A 194 6.95 6.65 -22.06
CA ALA A 194 6.28 5.71 -22.95
C ALA A 194 6.55 6.00 -24.43
N ASN A 195 6.66 7.29 -24.79
CA ASN A 195 6.99 7.73 -26.15
C ASN A 195 8.47 7.52 -26.54
N ALA A 196 9.32 7.10 -25.60
CA ALA A 196 10.71 6.77 -25.88
C ALA A 196 10.83 5.46 -26.70
N PRO A 197 11.95 5.25 -27.43
CA PRO A 197 12.13 4.01 -28.20
C PRO A 197 12.05 2.75 -27.33
N VAL A 198 11.14 1.83 -27.68
CA VAL A 198 10.94 0.58 -26.95
C VAL A 198 12.20 -0.30 -27.02
N PRO A 199 12.85 -0.64 -25.89
CA PRO A 199 14.08 -1.42 -25.88
C PRO A 199 13.83 -2.89 -26.25
N SER A 200 14.85 -3.57 -26.77
CA SER A 200 14.74 -4.98 -27.17
C SER A 200 14.38 -5.93 -26.02
N SER A 201 14.72 -5.58 -24.78
CA SER A 201 14.36 -6.32 -23.57
C SER A 201 12.85 -6.33 -23.32
N VAL A 202 12.14 -5.23 -23.61
CA VAL A 202 10.67 -5.18 -23.53
C VAL A 202 10.06 -6.11 -24.55
N ARG A 203 10.57 -6.13 -25.79
CA ARG A 203 10.12 -7.08 -26.81
C ARG A 203 10.37 -8.55 -26.41
N GLY A 204 11.50 -8.81 -25.75
CA GLY A 204 11.78 -10.14 -25.19
C GLY A 204 10.75 -10.55 -24.13
N ALA A 205 10.41 -9.65 -23.22
CA ALA A 205 9.38 -9.89 -22.21
C ALA A 205 7.98 -10.06 -22.83
N ALA A 206 7.66 -9.31 -23.89
CA ALA A 206 6.43 -9.46 -24.67
C ALA A 206 6.33 -10.86 -25.30
N ILE A 207 7.41 -11.36 -25.91
CA ILE A 207 7.43 -12.73 -26.46
C ILE A 207 7.20 -13.77 -25.37
N GLU A 208 7.79 -13.58 -24.18
CA GLU A 208 7.59 -14.48 -23.05
C GLU A 208 6.15 -14.44 -22.50
N ALA A 209 5.53 -13.25 -22.42
CA ALA A 209 4.13 -13.12 -22.04
C ALA A 209 3.20 -13.78 -23.07
N ALA A 210 3.46 -13.57 -24.36
CA ALA A 210 2.70 -14.15 -25.48
C ALA A 210 2.83 -15.68 -25.59
N ALA A 211 3.87 -16.28 -24.99
CA ALA A 211 4.02 -17.74 -24.94
C ALA A 211 2.86 -18.45 -24.22
N SER A 212 2.06 -17.72 -23.44
CA SER A 212 0.84 -18.22 -22.79
C SER A 212 -0.34 -18.47 -23.75
N GLY A 213 -0.26 -18.00 -25.01
CA GLY A 213 -1.29 -18.19 -26.02
C GLY A 213 -1.97 -16.88 -26.47
N ALA A 214 -3.14 -17.00 -27.11
CA ALA A 214 -3.89 -15.86 -27.65
C ALA A 214 -4.95 -15.28 -26.69
N ASP A 215 -5.16 -15.88 -25.53
CA ASP A 215 -6.09 -15.36 -24.52
C ASP A 215 -5.44 -14.19 -23.78
N GLY A 216 -5.97 -12.98 -23.97
CA GLY A 216 -5.49 -11.76 -23.29
C GLY A 216 -5.51 -11.87 -21.76
N THR A 217 -6.40 -12.69 -21.20
CA THR A 217 -6.45 -12.98 -19.76
C THR A 217 -5.20 -13.73 -19.31
N MET A 218 -4.81 -14.78 -20.04
CA MET A 218 -3.58 -15.54 -19.76
C MET A 218 -2.32 -14.70 -19.99
N ILE A 219 -2.31 -13.88 -21.05
CA ILE A 219 -1.20 -12.96 -21.33
C ILE A 219 -1.01 -11.98 -20.17
N ALA A 220 -2.08 -11.34 -19.68
CA ALA A 220 -2.02 -10.40 -18.56
C ALA A 220 -1.52 -11.07 -17.27
N ALA A 221 -1.94 -12.32 -17.00
CA ALA A 221 -1.46 -13.06 -15.85
C ALA A 221 0.01 -13.46 -15.95
N ARG A 222 0.45 -13.89 -17.14
CA ARG A 222 1.86 -14.19 -17.40
C ARG A 222 2.73 -12.95 -17.32
N LEU A 223 2.26 -11.82 -17.87
CA LEU A 223 2.90 -10.52 -17.75
C LEU A 223 3.12 -10.15 -16.28
N ARG A 224 2.07 -10.20 -15.45
CA ARG A 224 2.19 -9.90 -14.02
C ARG A 224 3.16 -10.81 -13.30
N THR A 225 3.16 -12.09 -13.63
CA THR A 225 4.12 -13.07 -13.12
C THR A 225 5.56 -12.68 -13.47
N ILE A 226 5.82 -12.32 -14.73
CA ILE A 226 7.15 -11.86 -15.18
C ILE A 226 7.57 -10.61 -14.43
N LEU A 227 6.69 -9.60 -14.32
CA LEU A 227 6.98 -8.35 -13.64
C LEU A 227 7.32 -8.57 -12.15
N CYS A 228 6.46 -9.29 -11.42
CA CYS A 228 6.67 -9.55 -9.99
C CYS A 228 7.89 -10.45 -9.71
N ASN A 229 8.29 -11.31 -10.65
CA ASN A 229 9.47 -12.15 -10.46
C ASN A 229 10.77 -11.48 -10.96
N SER A 230 10.66 -10.47 -11.83
CA SER A 230 11.83 -9.85 -12.47
C SER A 230 12.19 -8.48 -11.92
N PHE A 231 11.27 -7.81 -11.24
CA PHE A 231 11.49 -6.48 -10.68
C PHE A 231 11.47 -6.51 -9.16
N ARG A 232 12.22 -5.59 -8.56
CA ARG A 232 12.09 -5.21 -7.16
C ARG A 232 11.24 -3.94 -7.09
N LEU A 233 10.15 -3.98 -6.33
CA LEU A 233 9.37 -2.79 -6.05
C LEU A 233 10.19 -1.80 -5.21
N LYS A 234 10.38 -0.58 -5.73
CA LYS A 234 10.88 0.54 -4.94
C LYS A 234 9.83 0.87 -3.89
N SER A 235 10.26 1.07 -2.66
CA SER A 235 9.40 1.51 -1.56
C SER A 235 8.90 2.94 -1.82
N ALA A 236 7.68 3.26 -1.38
CA ALA A 236 7.05 4.55 -1.64
C ALA A 236 7.90 5.73 -1.12
N GLY A 237 8.24 6.64 -2.03
CA GLY A 237 8.94 7.89 -1.77
C GLY A 237 8.02 9.00 -1.25
N HIS A 238 8.52 10.23 -1.27
CA HIS A 238 7.66 11.40 -1.09
C HIS A 238 6.62 11.43 -2.22
N PRO A 239 5.34 11.81 -1.99
CA PRO A 239 4.31 11.74 -3.03
C PRO A 239 4.69 12.46 -4.35
N ALA A 240 5.40 13.58 -4.25
CA ALA A 240 5.91 14.31 -5.41
C ALA A 240 6.94 13.52 -6.25
N SER A 241 7.80 12.72 -5.61
CA SER A 241 8.81 11.91 -6.33
C SER A 241 8.21 10.69 -7.02
N LEU A 242 7.00 10.27 -6.63
CA LEU A 242 6.28 9.14 -7.26
C LEU A 242 5.71 9.49 -8.64
N LEU A 243 5.75 10.77 -9.03
CA LEU A 243 5.35 11.24 -10.35
C LEU A 243 6.51 11.26 -11.36
N GLU A 244 7.73 10.98 -10.89
CA GLU A 244 8.92 10.90 -11.72
C GLU A 244 9.08 9.46 -12.23
N VAL A 245 9.44 9.31 -13.51
CA VAL A 245 9.51 8.00 -14.15
C VAL A 245 10.85 7.83 -14.84
N ASP A 246 11.63 6.83 -14.42
CA ASP A 246 12.88 6.48 -15.10
C ASP A 246 12.59 5.99 -16.53
N PRO A 247 13.48 6.26 -17.52
CA PRO A 247 13.32 5.74 -18.87
C PRO A 247 13.26 4.19 -18.90
N LEU A 248 12.45 3.62 -19.80
CA LEU A 248 12.28 2.17 -19.97
C LEU A 248 13.60 1.39 -20.04
N GLU A 249 14.61 1.90 -20.75
CA GLU A 249 15.93 1.25 -20.83
C GLU A 249 16.60 1.14 -19.45
N THR A 250 16.49 2.19 -18.63
CA THR A 250 17.00 2.20 -17.26
C THR A 250 16.25 1.18 -16.42
N LEU A 251 14.92 1.19 -16.45
CA LEU A 251 14.07 0.25 -15.68
C LEU A 251 14.38 -1.21 -16.01
N MET A 252 14.47 -1.54 -17.30
CA MET A 252 14.78 -2.91 -17.74
C MET A 252 16.19 -3.36 -17.36
N ARG A 253 17.12 -2.41 -17.18
CA ARG A 253 18.50 -2.68 -16.75
C ARG A 253 18.62 -2.81 -15.24
N THR A 254 18.01 -1.91 -14.47
CA THR A 254 18.11 -1.89 -13.00
C THR A 254 17.21 -2.92 -12.34
N ARG A 255 16.13 -3.33 -13.01
CA ARG A 255 15.11 -4.24 -12.46
C ARG A 255 14.56 -3.76 -11.12
N SER A 256 14.50 -2.44 -10.95
CA SER A 256 13.94 -1.77 -9.78
C SER A 256 13.00 -0.70 -10.27
N ALA A 257 11.75 -0.77 -9.87
CA ALA A 257 10.69 0.12 -10.35
C ALA A 257 9.71 0.41 -9.21
N ASP A 258 9.19 1.62 -9.10
CA ASP A 258 8.03 1.93 -8.26
C ASP A 258 6.73 1.49 -8.94
N ARG A 259 5.57 1.86 -8.39
CA ARG A 259 4.28 1.43 -8.94
C ARG A 259 3.98 2.03 -10.31
N LEU A 260 4.33 3.29 -10.57
CA LEU A 260 4.06 3.97 -11.84
C LEU A 260 5.00 3.46 -12.92
N GLU A 261 6.27 3.27 -12.57
CA GLU A 261 7.28 2.65 -13.42
C GLU A 261 6.91 1.19 -13.76
N MET A 262 6.35 0.42 -12.82
CA MET A 262 5.82 -0.92 -13.09
C MET A 262 4.64 -0.89 -14.07
N ALA A 263 3.75 0.09 -13.96
CA ALA A 263 2.68 0.30 -14.93
C ALA A 263 3.21 0.69 -16.30
N LEU A 264 4.25 1.52 -16.38
CA LEU A 264 4.93 1.86 -17.63
C LEU A 264 5.47 0.61 -18.32
N VAL A 265 6.23 -0.22 -17.60
CA VAL A 265 6.77 -1.46 -18.17
C VAL A 265 5.64 -2.40 -18.62
N ALA A 266 4.55 -2.51 -17.84
CA ALA A 266 3.40 -3.33 -18.20
C ALA A 266 2.72 -2.85 -19.49
N VAL A 267 2.39 -1.55 -19.59
CA VAL A 267 1.78 -0.95 -20.77
C VAL A 267 2.68 -1.13 -21.99
N SER A 268 3.97 -0.82 -21.88
CA SER A 268 4.91 -0.98 -23.01
C SER A 268 5.07 -2.43 -23.47
N ILE A 269 4.96 -3.42 -22.59
CA ILE A 269 4.95 -4.83 -22.98
C ILE A 269 3.66 -5.19 -23.71
N LEU A 270 2.50 -4.74 -23.21
CA LEU A 270 1.18 -4.99 -23.81
C LEU A 270 1.06 -4.35 -25.20
N GLU A 271 1.47 -3.10 -25.35
CA GLU A 271 1.49 -2.39 -26.64
C GLU A 271 2.45 -3.07 -27.62
N ALA A 272 3.60 -3.58 -27.17
CA ALA A 272 4.51 -4.35 -28.02
C ALA A 272 3.91 -5.67 -28.54
N MET A 273 2.79 -6.12 -27.99
CA MET A 273 1.99 -7.27 -28.43
C MET A 273 0.73 -6.84 -29.21
N ASP A 274 0.63 -5.56 -29.60
CA ASP A 274 -0.57 -4.96 -30.24
C ASP A 274 -1.84 -5.10 -29.38
N MET A 275 -1.70 -5.03 -28.05
CA MET A 275 -2.85 -4.99 -27.12
C MET A 275 -3.14 -3.56 -26.70
N ASP A 276 -4.41 -3.16 -26.78
CA ASP A 276 -4.88 -1.85 -26.31
C ASP A 276 -4.84 -1.83 -24.77
N ALA A 277 -3.83 -1.16 -24.22
CA ALA A 277 -3.60 -1.01 -22.79
C ALA A 277 -3.58 0.47 -22.41
N GLU A 278 -4.14 0.79 -21.26
CA GLU A 278 -4.24 2.18 -20.80
C GLU A 278 -3.97 2.31 -19.30
N LEU A 279 -3.18 3.33 -18.97
CA LEU A 279 -2.88 3.71 -17.58
C LEU A 279 -4.10 4.38 -16.94
N LEU A 280 -4.46 3.88 -15.77
CA LEU A 280 -5.46 4.46 -14.89
C LEU A 280 -4.84 4.68 -13.51
N PHE A 281 -5.46 5.52 -12.68
CA PHE A 281 -5.06 5.67 -11.29
C PHE A 281 -6.21 5.33 -10.37
N GLY A 282 -5.95 4.54 -9.34
CA GLY A 282 -6.91 4.21 -8.28
C GLY A 282 -6.67 5.03 -7.02
N ALA A 283 -7.75 5.33 -6.30
CA ALA A 283 -7.72 5.95 -4.98
C ALA A 283 -8.73 5.24 -4.06
N ALA A 284 -8.30 4.79 -2.88
CA ALA A 284 -9.19 4.14 -1.91
C ALA A 284 -9.94 5.15 -1.03
N ASP A 285 -9.29 6.28 -0.72
CA ASP A 285 -9.87 7.39 0.00
C ASP A 285 -9.31 8.68 -0.63
N ARG A 286 -10.19 9.47 -1.23
CA ARG A 286 -9.78 10.69 -1.96
C ARG A 286 -10.44 11.93 -1.38
N ALA A 287 -9.77 13.06 -1.52
CA ALA A 287 -10.35 14.34 -1.23
C ALA A 287 -11.50 14.69 -2.19
N GLU A 288 -12.33 15.64 -1.78
CA GLU A 288 -13.38 16.22 -2.64
C GLU A 288 -12.80 17.06 -3.79
N VAL A 289 -11.52 17.46 -3.65
CA VAL A 289 -10.79 18.29 -4.61
C VAL A 289 -9.71 17.47 -5.33
N PRO A 290 -9.35 17.80 -6.58
CA PRO A 290 -8.37 17.04 -7.36
C PRO A 290 -6.95 17.21 -6.82
N ILE A 291 -6.39 16.19 -6.17
CA ILE A 291 -5.01 16.24 -5.64
C ILE A 291 -4.21 15.03 -6.08
N PRO A 292 -2.95 15.20 -6.53
CA PRO A 292 -2.11 14.09 -6.99
C PRO A 292 -1.87 12.99 -5.96
N SER A 293 -1.68 13.33 -4.68
CA SER A 293 -1.31 12.35 -3.64
C SER A 293 -2.38 11.29 -3.35
N ASP A 294 -3.63 11.52 -3.74
CA ASP A 294 -4.71 10.54 -3.61
C ASP A 294 -4.61 9.38 -4.60
N TRP A 295 -3.95 9.61 -5.73
CA TRP A 295 -3.96 8.72 -6.89
C TRP A 295 -2.67 7.90 -6.97
N ASP A 296 -2.28 7.31 -5.83
CA ASP A 296 -0.99 6.63 -5.63
C ASP A 296 -0.95 5.19 -6.17
N ARG A 297 -2.03 4.76 -6.83
CA ARG A 297 -2.20 3.40 -7.34
C ARG A 297 -2.36 3.35 -8.85
N PRO A 298 -1.24 3.35 -9.59
CA PRO A 298 -1.23 3.06 -11.02
C PRO A 298 -1.82 1.67 -11.33
N LEU A 299 -2.81 1.64 -12.21
CA LEU A 299 -3.48 0.45 -12.70
C LEU A 299 -3.39 0.42 -14.22
N VAL A 300 -3.51 -0.76 -14.81
CA VAL A 300 -3.54 -0.91 -16.26
C VAL A 300 -4.87 -1.56 -16.64
N SER A 301 -5.61 -0.87 -17.50
CA SER A 301 -6.77 -1.45 -18.18
C SER A 301 -6.35 -2.06 -19.51
N ILE A 302 -6.98 -3.16 -19.88
CA ILE A 302 -6.70 -3.92 -21.10
C ILE A 302 -8.02 -4.21 -21.78
N ALA A 303 -8.19 -3.76 -23.02
CA ALA A 303 -9.34 -4.14 -23.83
C ALA A 303 -9.13 -5.55 -24.41
N LEU A 304 -10.03 -6.47 -24.08
CA LEU A 304 -10.02 -7.82 -24.63
C LEU A 304 -10.76 -7.86 -25.98
N ALA A 305 -10.42 -8.83 -26.82
CA ALA A 305 -11.03 -9.00 -28.14
C ALA A 305 -12.55 -9.25 -28.12
N ASP A 306 -13.10 -9.68 -26.98
CA ASP A 306 -14.54 -9.88 -26.77
C ASP A 306 -15.27 -8.62 -26.26
N GLY A 307 -14.57 -7.49 -26.17
CA GLY A 307 -15.09 -6.20 -25.71
C GLY A 307 -15.12 -6.03 -24.20
N ARG A 308 -14.68 -7.03 -23.41
CA ARG A 308 -14.49 -6.86 -21.96
C ARG A 308 -13.25 -6.03 -21.66
N VAL A 309 -13.27 -5.32 -20.55
CA VAL A 309 -12.11 -4.59 -20.02
C VAL A 309 -11.58 -5.33 -18.80
N LEU A 310 -10.32 -5.75 -18.87
CA LEU A 310 -9.61 -6.29 -17.72
C LEU A 310 -8.87 -5.17 -17.02
N LEU A 311 -8.89 -5.17 -15.69
CA LEU A 311 -8.14 -4.23 -14.86
C LEU A 311 -7.10 -5.01 -14.07
N ILE A 312 -5.83 -4.59 -14.15
CA ILE A 312 -4.72 -5.21 -13.43
C ILE A 312 -3.95 -4.18 -12.60
N ASP A 313 -3.39 -4.64 -11.48
CA ASP A 313 -2.42 -3.90 -10.66
C ASP A 313 -1.03 -4.51 -10.89
N PRO A 314 -0.18 -3.91 -11.74
CA PRO A 314 1.13 -4.48 -12.09
C PRO A 314 2.06 -4.64 -10.88
N SER A 315 1.82 -3.89 -9.81
CA SER A 315 2.69 -3.81 -8.63
C SER A 315 2.26 -4.71 -7.48
N ALA A 316 1.11 -5.37 -7.56
CA ALA A 316 0.58 -6.17 -6.45
C ALA A 316 1.23 -7.56 -6.33
N TYR A 317 2.41 -7.64 -5.71
CA TYR A 317 3.15 -8.90 -5.52
C TYR A 317 2.32 -9.94 -4.77
N LEU A 318 2.42 -11.20 -5.22
CA LEU A 318 1.76 -12.36 -4.60
C LEU A 318 0.23 -12.23 -4.49
N ASN A 319 -0.38 -11.36 -5.31
CA ASN A 319 -1.81 -11.32 -5.49
C ASN A 319 -2.17 -12.02 -6.80
N SER A 320 -3.31 -12.72 -6.83
CA SER A 320 -3.84 -13.29 -8.07
C SER A 320 -3.83 -12.25 -9.20
N ALA A 321 -3.50 -12.69 -10.42
CA ALA A 321 -3.28 -11.79 -11.57
C ALA A 321 -4.42 -10.79 -11.83
N PHE A 322 -5.65 -11.16 -11.50
CA PHE A 322 -6.85 -10.35 -11.73
C PHE A 322 -7.42 -9.74 -10.45
N HIS A 323 -6.80 -10.02 -9.31
CA HIS A 323 -7.22 -9.44 -8.04
C HIS A 323 -6.59 -8.06 -7.88
N VAL A 324 -7.47 -7.07 -7.76
CA VAL A 324 -7.15 -5.70 -7.35
C VAL A 324 -7.66 -5.55 -5.91
N PRO A 325 -6.78 -5.45 -4.90
CA PRO A 325 -7.18 -5.18 -3.52
C PRO A 325 -8.15 -4.02 -3.39
N ASP A 326 -9.12 -4.09 -2.47
CA ASP A 326 -10.04 -2.99 -2.14
C ASP A 326 -10.80 -2.39 -3.34
N ARG A 327 -10.98 -3.17 -4.41
CA ARG A 327 -11.61 -2.72 -5.66
C ARG A 327 -12.99 -2.09 -5.41
N GLU A 328 -13.80 -2.68 -4.54
CA GLU A 328 -15.18 -2.21 -4.32
C GLU A 328 -15.26 -0.83 -3.65
N SER A 329 -14.22 -0.42 -2.92
CA SER A 329 -14.14 0.88 -2.25
C SER A 329 -13.22 1.87 -2.97
N MET A 330 -12.70 1.50 -4.14
CA MET A 330 -11.72 2.30 -4.87
C MET A 330 -12.39 3.09 -5.99
N ASP A 331 -12.09 4.38 -6.08
CA ASP A 331 -12.39 5.22 -7.23
C ASP A 331 -11.27 5.12 -8.28
N ILE A 332 -11.60 5.29 -9.56
CA ILE A 332 -10.65 5.31 -10.68
C ILE A 332 -10.69 6.66 -11.40
N LEU A 333 -9.49 7.15 -11.74
CA LEU A 333 -9.24 8.26 -12.65
C LEU A 333 -8.62 7.76 -13.95
N GLY A 334 -9.20 8.16 -15.07
CA GLY A 334 -8.85 7.72 -16.43
C GLY A 334 -9.06 8.83 -17.47
N PRO A 335 -8.81 8.54 -18.75
CA PRO A 335 -8.93 9.54 -19.82
C PRO A 335 -10.38 10.05 -19.96
N GLY A 336 -10.53 11.36 -20.14
CA GLY A 336 -11.84 12.00 -20.36
C GLY A 336 -12.84 11.79 -19.22
N CYS A 337 -12.35 11.41 -18.04
CA CYS A 337 -13.15 11.25 -16.84
C CYS A 337 -13.22 12.61 -16.12
N GLY A 338 -14.19 13.44 -16.51
CA GLY A 338 -14.46 14.71 -15.81
C GLY A 338 -14.87 14.55 -14.33
N ARG A 339 -14.96 13.32 -13.83
CA ARG A 339 -15.04 12.93 -12.43
C ARG A 339 -14.51 11.49 -12.24
N PRO A 340 -14.09 11.14 -11.02
CA PRO A 340 -13.80 9.75 -10.63
C PRO A 340 -14.95 8.79 -10.92
N LEU A 341 -14.60 7.58 -11.33
CA LEU A 341 -15.53 6.51 -11.72
C LEU A 341 -15.34 5.26 -10.87
N GLU A 342 -16.40 4.48 -10.74
CA GLU A 342 -16.29 3.12 -10.20
C GLU A 342 -15.45 2.24 -11.15
N PRO A 343 -14.69 1.27 -10.62
CA PRO A 343 -13.94 0.35 -11.44
C PRO A 343 -14.87 -0.47 -12.33
N PRO A 344 -14.44 -0.87 -13.54
CA PRO A 344 -15.25 -1.70 -14.42
C PRO A 344 -15.72 -2.97 -13.69
N ALA A 345 -16.96 -3.41 -13.93
CA ALA A 345 -17.48 -4.59 -13.27
C ALA A 345 -16.68 -5.84 -13.67
N GLY A 346 -16.35 -6.69 -12.69
CA GLY A 346 -15.70 -7.98 -12.92
C GLY A 346 -14.38 -8.18 -12.19
N GLY A 347 -14.15 -9.41 -11.79
CA GLY A 347 -12.97 -9.91 -11.08
C GLY A 347 -13.23 -11.39 -10.73
N PRO A 348 -12.20 -12.20 -10.49
CA PRO A 348 -12.43 -13.57 -10.02
C PRO A 348 -13.20 -13.52 -8.70
N GLU A 349 -14.21 -14.39 -8.56
CA GLU A 349 -14.93 -14.52 -7.30
C GLU A 349 -13.96 -14.92 -6.19
N ASP A 350 -14.05 -14.25 -5.05
CA ASP A 350 -13.35 -14.66 -3.85
C ASP A 350 -13.90 -16.00 -3.39
N PHE A 351 -13.05 -17.02 -3.35
CA PHE A 351 -13.43 -18.33 -2.83
C PHE A 351 -12.29 -19.00 -2.07
N TRP A 352 -12.69 -19.82 -1.10
CA TRP A 352 -11.81 -20.72 -0.38
C TRP A 352 -12.53 -22.04 -0.20
N ARG A 353 -11.97 -23.09 -0.80
CA ARG A 353 -12.50 -24.45 -0.72
C ARG A 353 -11.50 -25.35 0.01
N GLU A 354 -11.92 -25.93 1.12
CA GLU A 354 -11.17 -26.94 1.86
C GLU A 354 -11.85 -28.30 1.69
N THR A 355 -11.09 -29.30 1.27
CA THR A 355 -11.49 -30.70 1.28
C THR A 355 -10.61 -31.45 2.26
N TRP A 356 -11.22 -31.98 3.32
CA TRP A 356 -10.54 -32.75 4.35
C TRP A 356 -10.91 -34.22 4.20
N THR A 357 -9.92 -35.10 4.18
CA THR A 357 -10.11 -36.55 4.24
C THR A 357 -9.36 -37.12 5.42
N VAL A 358 -10.07 -37.69 6.39
CA VAL A 358 -9.48 -38.22 7.63
C VAL A 358 -9.64 -39.74 7.65
N ALA A 359 -8.55 -40.46 7.89
CA ALA A 359 -8.57 -41.92 8.08
C ALA A 359 -8.90 -42.32 9.53
N PRO A 360 -9.32 -43.58 9.75
CA PRO A 360 -9.57 -44.11 11.09
C PRO A 360 -8.37 -44.09 12.04
N ASP A 361 -7.13 -44.11 11.52
CA ASP A 361 -5.89 -44.03 12.29
C ASP A 361 -5.49 -42.60 12.66
N GLY A 362 -6.26 -41.61 12.20
CA GLY A 362 -6.06 -40.20 12.44
C GLY A 362 -5.09 -39.51 11.47
N SER A 363 -4.61 -40.22 10.45
CA SER A 363 -3.98 -39.58 9.30
C SER A 363 -5.00 -38.75 8.52
N PHE A 364 -4.58 -37.65 7.93
CA PHE A 364 -5.44 -36.80 7.10
C PHE A 364 -4.74 -36.33 5.83
N ALA A 365 -5.56 -36.00 4.84
CA ALA A 365 -5.20 -35.19 3.68
C ALA A 365 -6.10 -33.94 3.65
N LEU A 366 -5.49 -32.79 3.41
CA LEU A 366 -6.15 -31.49 3.25
C LEU A 366 -5.80 -30.96 1.86
N GLU A 367 -6.83 -30.70 1.06
CA GLU A 367 -6.70 -29.96 -0.19
C GLU A 367 -7.36 -28.58 -0.03
N VAL A 368 -6.63 -27.53 -0.41
CA VAL A 368 -7.15 -26.17 -0.41
C VAL A 368 -7.03 -25.59 -1.81
N LEU A 369 -8.14 -25.09 -2.34
CA LEU A 369 -8.19 -24.32 -3.58
C LEU A 369 -8.71 -22.92 -3.28
N THR A 370 -8.06 -21.90 -3.83
CA THR A 370 -8.33 -20.50 -3.52
C THR A 370 -8.54 -19.65 -4.77
N GLY A 371 -9.20 -18.50 -4.62
CA GLY A 371 -9.34 -17.48 -5.64
C GLY A 371 -9.43 -16.08 -5.02
N GLY A 372 -9.06 -15.06 -5.79
CA GLY A 372 -9.17 -13.65 -5.39
C GLY A 372 -8.33 -13.29 -4.16
N SER A 373 -8.94 -12.68 -3.14
CA SER A 373 -8.26 -12.28 -1.89
C SER A 373 -7.71 -13.49 -1.11
N ALA A 374 -8.38 -14.63 -1.18
CA ALA A 374 -7.96 -15.88 -0.53
C ALA A 374 -6.69 -16.47 -1.14
N ASP A 375 -6.54 -16.35 -2.46
CA ASP A 375 -5.33 -16.73 -3.18
C ASP A 375 -4.15 -15.91 -2.69
N SER A 376 -4.32 -14.59 -2.63
CA SER A 376 -3.31 -13.67 -2.11
C SER A 376 -2.88 -14.06 -0.68
N LEU A 377 -3.85 -14.35 0.20
CA LEU A 377 -3.56 -14.77 1.58
C LEU A 377 -2.70 -16.04 1.64
N LEU A 378 -2.96 -17.02 0.78
CA LEU A 378 -2.20 -18.26 0.72
C LEU A 378 -0.76 -18.01 0.27
N ARG A 379 -0.57 -17.23 -0.81
CA ARG A 379 0.74 -16.90 -1.36
C ARG A 379 1.60 -16.11 -0.37
N HIS A 380 1.06 -15.02 0.20
CA HIS A 380 1.77 -14.21 1.20
C HIS A 380 2.21 -15.00 2.44
N ARG A 381 1.51 -16.10 2.76
CA ARG A 381 1.83 -16.93 3.93
C ARG A 381 2.86 -18.03 3.66
N LEU A 382 2.95 -18.53 2.43
CA LEU A 382 3.74 -19.72 2.10
C LEU A 382 4.83 -19.48 1.04
N ALA A 383 4.70 -18.48 0.17
CA ALA A 383 5.68 -18.21 -0.88
C ALA A 383 7.06 -17.88 -0.29
N GLY A 384 8.11 -18.49 -0.86
CA GLY A 384 9.49 -18.30 -0.41
C GLY A 384 9.89 -19.07 0.85
N LEU A 385 8.98 -19.81 1.48
CA LEU A 385 9.32 -20.72 2.58
C LEU A 385 9.85 -22.06 2.03
N ASP A 386 10.82 -22.65 2.72
CA ASP A 386 11.23 -24.03 2.46
C ASP A 386 10.19 -25.03 3.01
N GLY A 387 10.23 -26.29 2.55
CA GLY A 387 9.24 -27.31 2.91
C GLY A 387 8.98 -27.44 4.43
N PRO A 388 10.03 -27.52 5.28
CA PRO A 388 9.85 -27.54 6.73
C PRO A 388 9.20 -26.27 7.30
N SER A 389 9.63 -25.07 6.86
CA SER A 389 9.07 -23.81 7.34
C SER A 389 7.62 -23.62 6.89
N ALA A 390 7.30 -24.03 5.65
CA ALA A 390 5.94 -24.01 5.11
C ALA A 390 5.02 -24.96 5.90
N SER A 391 5.48 -26.19 6.18
CA SER A 391 4.74 -27.16 7.00
C SER A 391 4.49 -26.65 8.42
N ALA A 392 5.50 -26.02 9.04
CA ALA A 392 5.35 -25.40 10.35
C ALA A 392 4.39 -24.20 10.33
N SER A 393 4.46 -23.35 9.29
CA SER A 393 3.55 -22.22 9.08
C SER A 393 2.09 -22.69 8.97
N LEU A 394 1.85 -23.76 8.20
CA LEU A 394 0.53 -24.38 8.07
C LEU A 394 0.05 -24.99 9.40
N ALA A 395 0.91 -25.72 10.11
CA ALA A 395 0.57 -26.29 11.42
C ALA A 395 0.14 -25.21 12.43
N LEU A 396 0.87 -24.09 12.46
CA LEU A 396 0.53 -22.93 13.28
C LEU A 396 -0.81 -22.30 12.86
N TRP A 397 -1.07 -22.24 11.56
CA TRP A 397 -2.33 -21.70 11.05
C TRP A 397 -3.53 -22.56 11.43
N LEU A 398 -3.41 -23.89 11.34
CA LEU A 398 -4.43 -24.83 11.78
C LEU A 398 -4.66 -24.78 13.30
N LEU A 399 -3.59 -24.62 14.08
CA LEU A 399 -3.67 -24.44 15.53
C LEU A 399 -4.51 -23.21 15.89
N GLN A 400 -4.32 -22.09 15.18
CA GLN A 400 -5.13 -20.87 15.35
C GLN A 400 -6.62 -21.09 15.02
N GLY A 401 -6.93 -22.05 14.15
CA GLY A 401 -8.30 -22.31 13.70
C GLY A 401 -9.10 -23.28 14.57
N GLY A 402 -8.46 -24.01 15.50
CA GLY A 402 -9.19 -24.77 16.52
C GLY A 402 -8.59 -26.11 16.91
N GLY A 403 -7.52 -26.59 16.28
CA GLY A 403 -6.91 -27.87 16.65
C GLY A 403 -5.46 -28.01 16.19
N PRO A 404 -4.57 -28.58 17.01
CA PRO A 404 -3.23 -28.93 16.56
C PRO A 404 -3.29 -30.00 15.47
N ALA A 405 -2.44 -29.88 14.46
CA ALA A 405 -2.22 -30.90 13.43
C ALA A 405 -0.72 -31.02 13.17
N ALA A 406 -0.21 -32.25 13.12
CA ALA A 406 1.16 -32.51 12.70
C ALA A 406 1.19 -32.63 11.18
N ILE A 407 1.87 -31.71 10.49
CA ILE A 407 2.04 -31.76 9.03
C ILE A 407 3.26 -32.62 8.72
N GLU A 408 3.05 -33.71 7.99
CA GLU A 408 4.10 -34.63 7.55
C GLU A 408 4.62 -34.25 6.15
N SER A 409 3.73 -33.77 5.28
CA SER A 409 4.09 -33.26 3.96
C SER A 409 3.17 -32.13 3.53
N LEU A 410 3.72 -31.23 2.71
CA LEU A 410 3.02 -30.10 2.11
C LEU A 410 3.52 -29.91 0.68
N GLU A 411 2.58 -29.88 -0.26
CA GLU A 411 2.79 -29.54 -1.65
C GLU A 411 1.95 -28.31 -1.99
N THR A 412 2.48 -27.41 -2.81
CA THR A 412 1.77 -26.23 -3.29
C THR A 412 1.92 -26.12 -4.80
N THR A 413 1.04 -25.37 -5.46
CA THR A 413 1.36 -24.83 -6.79
C THR A 413 2.61 -23.94 -6.72
N ASP A 414 3.13 -23.54 -7.88
CA ASP A 414 4.11 -22.45 -7.93
C ASP A 414 3.44 -21.15 -7.46
N LEU A 415 3.70 -20.80 -6.20
CA LEU A 415 3.09 -19.63 -5.56
C LEU A 415 3.58 -18.30 -6.16
N PHE A 416 4.62 -18.33 -7.00
CA PHE A 416 5.09 -17.17 -7.76
C PHE A 416 4.45 -17.09 -9.16
N ASP A 417 3.79 -18.15 -9.64
CA ASP A 417 3.00 -18.12 -10.87
C ASP A 417 1.58 -17.64 -10.60
N LEU A 418 1.28 -16.41 -11.04
CA LEU A 418 -0.01 -15.75 -10.82
C LEU A 418 -1.07 -16.15 -11.86
N SER A 419 -0.71 -16.97 -12.86
CA SER A 419 -1.62 -17.45 -13.91
C SER A 419 -2.50 -18.61 -13.48
N THR A 420 -2.09 -19.35 -12.44
CA THR A 420 -2.87 -20.45 -11.87
C THR A 420 -3.34 -20.07 -10.46
N PRO A 421 -4.55 -20.45 -10.04
CA PRO A 421 -4.98 -20.24 -8.66
C PRO A 421 -4.07 -20.96 -7.67
N ALA A 422 -3.77 -20.31 -6.55
CA ALA A 422 -2.96 -20.90 -5.50
C ALA A 422 -3.71 -22.09 -4.87
N SER A 423 -2.99 -23.20 -4.70
CA SER A 423 -3.51 -24.37 -3.99
C SER A 423 -2.43 -25.01 -3.15
N LEU A 424 -2.88 -25.75 -2.13
CA LEU A 424 -2.01 -26.62 -1.36
C LEU A 424 -2.66 -27.98 -1.11
N CYS A 425 -1.81 -28.99 -0.98
CA CYS A 425 -2.15 -30.31 -0.50
C CYS A 425 -1.25 -30.66 0.68
N ALA A 426 -1.84 -30.97 1.84
CA ALA A 426 -1.11 -31.31 3.05
C ALA A 426 -1.53 -32.67 3.57
N CYS A 427 -0.56 -33.50 3.94
CA CYS A 427 -0.80 -34.74 4.67
C CYS A 427 -0.23 -34.64 6.08
N GLY A 428 -0.89 -35.29 7.01
CA GLY A 428 -0.49 -35.20 8.41
C GLY A 428 -1.26 -36.12 9.33
N ARG A 429 -1.11 -35.87 10.63
CA ARG A 429 -1.85 -36.59 11.69
C ARG A 429 -2.51 -35.63 12.65
N LEU A 430 -3.73 -35.97 13.04
CA LEU A 430 -4.45 -35.32 14.12
C LEU A 430 -4.07 -36.00 15.45
N PRO A 431 -3.70 -35.24 16.48
CA PRO A 431 -3.43 -35.81 17.80
C PRO A 431 -4.74 -36.32 18.42
N ASP A 432 -4.70 -37.55 18.94
CA ASP A 432 -5.72 -38.16 19.81
C ASP A 432 -7.12 -38.45 19.21
N ILE A 433 -7.21 -38.98 17.99
CA ILE A 433 -8.46 -39.61 17.48
C ILE A 433 -8.79 -40.95 18.18
N VAL A 434 -7.86 -41.50 18.97
CA VAL A 434 -7.89 -42.91 19.39
C VAL A 434 -8.55 -43.15 20.76
N ALA A 435 -8.82 -42.11 21.56
CA ALA A 435 -9.43 -42.28 22.89
C ALA A 435 -10.98 -42.29 22.84
N PRO A 436 -11.65 -43.39 23.24
CA PRO A 436 -13.11 -43.44 23.29
C PRO A 436 -13.66 -42.37 24.24
N GLY A 437 -14.54 -41.49 23.74
CA GLY A 437 -15.21 -40.44 24.53
C GLY A 437 -14.55 -39.06 24.49
N SER A 438 -13.43 -38.88 23.79
CA SER A 438 -12.82 -37.56 23.58
C SER A 438 -13.62 -36.72 22.58
N GLN A 439 -13.82 -35.44 22.87
CA GLN A 439 -14.33 -34.47 21.89
C GLN A 439 -13.23 -34.20 20.86
N ILE A 440 -13.52 -34.45 19.58
CA ILE A 440 -12.59 -34.18 18.48
C ILE A 440 -12.81 -32.73 18.04
N LEU A 441 -11.79 -31.90 18.22
CA LEU A 441 -11.73 -30.58 17.61
C LEU A 441 -11.14 -30.74 16.21
N LEU A 442 -11.99 -30.65 15.20
CA LEU A 442 -11.56 -30.66 13.80
C LEU A 442 -10.78 -29.37 13.52
N PRO A 443 -9.50 -29.44 13.11
CA PRO A 443 -8.75 -28.24 12.76
C PRO A 443 -9.38 -27.60 11.54
N ARG A 444 -9.20 -26.29 11.40
CA ARG A 444 -9.64 -25.56 10.21
C ARG A 444 -8.65 -24.45 9.94
N LEU A 445 -8.62 -23.93 8.73
CA LEU A 445 -7.90 -22.69 8.47
C LEU A 445 -8.81 -21.51 8.86
N PRO A 446 -8.38 -20.65 9.80
CA PRO A 446 -9.17 -19.50 10.25
C PRO A 446 -9.12 -18.39 9.19
N VAL A 447 -9.87 -18.58 8.11
CA VAL A 447 -10.04 -17.58 7.05
C VAL A 447 -11.38 -16.88 7.27
N ARG A 448 -11.37 -15.55 7.19
CA ARG A 448 -12.58 -14.74 7.14
C ARG A 448 -12.78 -14.32 5.69
N GLN A 449 -13.89 -14.74 5.08
CA GLN A 449 -14.31 -14.30 3.76
C GLN A 449 -15.75 -13.84 3.83
N GLU A 450 -16.07 -12.78 3.08
CA GLU A 450 -17.43 -12.22 3.01
C GLU A 450 -18.41 -13.21 2.36
N ASN A 451 -17.96 -13.91 1.31
CA ASN A 451 -18.76 -14.92 0.59
C ASN A 451 -18.75 -16.31 1.27
N GLY A 452 -18.10 -16.41 2.43
CA GLY A 452 -18.02 -17.64 3.22
C GLY A 452 -17.00 -18.65 2.70
N THR A 453 -16.59 -19.55 3.59
CA THR A 453 -15.67 -20.64 3.29
C THR A 453 -16.45 -21.92 2.97
N GLN A 454 -16.14 -22.58 1.85
CA GLN A 454 -16.66 -23.92 1.57
C GLN A 454 -15.75 -24.96 2.21
N ARG A 455 -16.27 -25.73 3.16
CA ARG A 455 -15.51 -26.79 3.83
C ARG A 455 -16.23 -28.13 3.73
N ILE A 456 -15.53 -29.10 3.15
CA ILE A 456 -15.99 -30.48 2.95
C ILE A 456 -15.18 -31.39 3.87
N TRP A 457 -15.87 -32.17 4.70
CA TRP A 457 -15.25 -33.16 5.58
C TRP A 457 -15.66 -34.58 5.19
N ASN A 458 -14.68 -35.36 4.76
CA ASN A 458 -14.76 -36.78 4.53
C ASN A 458 -14.24 -37.50 5.78
N LEU A 459 -15.16 -37.98 6.61
CA LEU A 459 -14.85 -38.58 7.91
C LEU A 459 -15.21 -40.07 7.93
N PRO A 460 -14.47 -40.91 8.67
CA PRO A 460 -14.88 -42.28 8.93
C PRO A 460 -16.22 -42.30 9.67
N ALA A 461 -17.07 -43.28 9.38
CA ALA A 461 -18.41 -43.44 9.95
C ALA A 461 -18.47 -43.24 11.48
N ARG A 462 -17.45 -43.75 12.20
CA ARG A 462 -17.33 -43.61 13.66
C ARG A 462 -17.19 -42.15 14.11
N ILE A 463 -16.45 -41.32 13.38
CA ILE A 463 -16.23 -39.89 13.69
C ILE A 463 -17.43 -39.06 13.24
N ALA A 464 -18.00 -39.38 12.07
CA ALA A 464 -19.20 -38.73 11.54
C ALA A 464 -20.43 -38.86 12.47
N ALA A 465 -20.51 -39.95 13.26
CA ALA A 465 -21.56 -40.14 14.26
C ALA A 465 -21.45 -39.18 15.46
N PHE A 466 -20.23 -38.78 15.86
CA PHE A 466 -19.98 -37.85 16.98
C PHE A 466 -20.09 -36.37 16.55
N SER A 467 -19.84 -36.05 15.27
CA SER A 467 -19.87 -34.68 14.76
C SER A 467 -21.29 -34.10 14.61
N ARG A 468 -22.35 -34.93 14.65
CA ARG A 468 -23.76 -34.49 14.62
C ARG A 468 -24.20 -33.64 15.83
N GLY A 469 -23.36 -33.53 16.86
CA GLY A 469 -23.57 -32.66 18.03
C GLY A 469 -22.85 -31.30 17.99
N LEU A 470 -22.19 -30.94 16.88
CA LEU A 470 -21.41 -29.70 16.79
C LEU A 470 -22.33 -28.47 16.63
N SER A 471 -22.34 -27.61 17.64
CA SER A 471 -22.79 -26.22 17.54
C SER A 471 -21.73 -25.43 16.78
N LEU A 472 -22.09 -24.84 15.64
CA LEU A 472 -21.17 -24.14 14.75
C LEU A 472 -21.64 -22.70 14.52
N SER A 473 -20.73 -21.76 14.68
CA SER A 473 -20.89 -20.38 14.24
C SER A 473 -20.12 -20.15 12.93
N GLY A 474 -20.86 -20.01 11.82
CA GLY A 474 -20.40 -19.42 10.55
C GLY A 474 -19.80 -20.38 9.50
N GLY A 475 -20.39 -20.38 8.30
CA GLY A 475 -19.89 -21.03 7.08
C GLY A 475 -20.62 -22.32 6.67
N GLY A 476 -20.94 -22.46 5.39
CA GLY A 476 -21.58 -23.66 4.82
C GLY A 476 -20.67 -24.88 4.90
N PHE A 477 -21.19 -26.00 5.42
CA PHE A 477 -20.46 -27.26 5.54
C PHE A 477 -21.25 -28.41 4.91
N SER A 478 -20.53 -29.36 4.31
CA SER A 478 -21.06 -30.68 3.94
C SER A 478 -20.22 -31.78 4.60
N LEU A 479 -20.91 -32.84 5.03
CA LEU A 479 -20.33 -34.05 5.61
C LEU A 479 -20.61 -35.19 4.65
N GLU A 480 -19.56 -35.86 4.17
CA GLU A 480 -19.65 -37.03 3.31
C GLU A 480 -18.97 -38.23 3.97
N GLU A 481 -19.59 -39.41 3.85
CA GLU A 481 -19.08 -40.67 4.38
C GLU A 481 -18.31 -41.39 3.27
N VAL A 482 -17.06 -41.78 3.53
CA VAL A 482 -16.17 -42.37 2.52
C VAL A 482 -15.62 -43.71 3.00
N ASP A 483 -15.77 -44.74 2.14
CA ASP A 483 -15.11 -46.04 2.28
C ASP A 483 -13.80 -46.04 1.46
N GLY A 484 -12.71 -45.58 2.07
CA GLY A 484 -11.38 -45.55 1.43
C GLY A 484 -10.33 -44.81 2.27
N GLY A 485 -9.08 -45.27 2.22
CA GLY A 485 -7.96 -44.60 2.92
C GLY A 485 -7.44 -43.37 2.15
N PRO A 486 -6.81 -42.39 2.82
CA PRO A 486 -6.31 -41.18 2.18
C PRO A 486 -5.14 -41.54 1.27
N ALA A 487 -5.32 -41.34 -0.03
CA ALA A 487 -4.22 -41.18 -0.97
C ALA A 487 -4.04 -39.68 -1.17
N CYS A 488 -2.80 -39.20 -1.10
CA CYS A 488 -2.45 -37.87 -1.59
C CYS A 488 -2.46 -37.94 -3.12
N PRO A 489 -3.40 -37.32 -3.85
CA PRO A 489 -3.34 -37.34 -5.30
C PRO A 489 -2.23 -36.36 -5.73
N ALA A 490 -1.06 -36.88 -6.05
CA ALA A 490 0.03 -36.13 -6.70
C ALA A 490 -0.32 -35.69 -8.14
N ALA A 491 -1.59 -35.77 -8.56
CA ALA A 491 -2.01 -35.76 -9.96
C ALA A 491 -3.08 -34.70 -10.30
N LEU A 492 -3.21 -33.64 -9.51
CA LEU A 492 -4.09 -32.50 -9.85
C LEU A 492 -3.36 -31.31 -10.52
N PHE A 493 -2.06 -31.44 -10.79
CA PHE A 493 -1.23 -30.34 -11.33
C PHE A 493 -0.95 -30.42 -12.84
N GLU A 494 -1.64 -31.28 -13.60
CA GLU A 494 -1.65 -31.24 -15.07
C GLU A 494 -3.03 -30.78 -15.57
N MET A 495 -3.24 -29.46 -15.63
CA MET A 495 -4.27 -28.82 -16.46
C MET A 495 -3.81 -27.46 -16.95
#